data_AF-A0A9E5NB68-F1
#
_entry.id   AF-A0A9E5NB68-F1
#
_cell.length_a   1.000
_cell.length_b   1.000
_cell.length_c   1.000
_cell.angle_alpha   90.00
_cell.angle_beta   90.00
_cell.angle_gamma   90.00
#
_symmetry.space_group_name_H-M   'P 1'
#
loop_
_entity.id
_entity.type
_entity.pdbx_description
1 polymer ?
#
loop_
_entity_poly.entity_id
_entity_poly.type
_entity_poly.pdbx_seq_one_letter_code
_entity_poly.pdbx_strand_id
1 'polypeptide(L)'
;MQAVKNEILGEPTLPTLFRDGVLWFRADDGSIVRVRHYLPEQNTYGSISIFKIGKGVLSEIIEAREAAYAAGGNTWKLSEVKIHRMDTGES
;
A
#
# COMPACT_ATOMS: atom_id res chain seq x y z
N MET A 1 -8.83 -5.79 -24.01
CA MET A 1 -8.31 -5.47 -22.67
C MET A 1 -8.45 -6.72 -21.82
N GLN A 2 -7.34 -7.36 -21.45
CA GLN A 2 -7.37 -8.54 -20.59
C GLN A 2 -7.42 -8.05 -19.14
N ALA A 3 -8.43 -8.46 -18.38
CA ALA A 3 -8.56 -8.09 -16.98
C ALA A 3 -7.36 -8.67 -16.20
N VAL A 4 -6.52 -7.80 -15.65
CA VAL A 4 -5.45 -8.22 -14.73
C VAL A 4 -6.14 -8.72 -13.46
N LYS A 5 -6.22 -10.04 -13.33
CA LYS A 5 -6.76 -10.71 -12.16
C LYS A 5 -5.65 -10.76 -11.12
N ASN A 6 -5.68 -9.86 -10.14
CA ASN A 6 -4.78 -9.94 -8.99
C ASN A 6 -5.23 -11.14 -8.13
N GLU A 7 -4.34 -12.12 -7.94
CA GLU A 7 -4.58 -13.26 -7.08
C GLU A 7 -3.77 -13.10 -5.79
N ILE A 8 -4.40 -13.33 -4.63
CA ILE A 8 -3.70 -13.37 -3.35
C ILE A 8 -3.08 -14.77 -3.24
N LEU A 9 -1.75 -14.85 -3.34
CA LEU A 9 -1.01 -16.09 -3.16
C LEU A 9 -0.70 -16.28 -1.67
N GLY A 10 -1.35 -17.24 -1.01
CA GLY A 10 -1.10 -17.63 0.38
C GLY A 10 -2.17 -17.17 1.39
N GLU A 11 -1.99 -17.56 2.65
CA GLU A 11 -2.83 -17.05 3.75
C GLU A 11 -2.43 -15.61 4.08
N PRO A 12 -3.38 -14.66 4.06
CA PRO A 12 -3.07 -13.28 4.40
C PRO A 12 -2.70 -13.19 5.89
N THR A 13 -1.47 -12.76 6.18
CA THR A 13 -0.97 -12.51 7.55
C THR A 13 -1.62 -11.30 8.22
N LEU A 14 -2.27 -10.43 7.43
CA LEU A 14 -3.01 -9.26 7.91
C LEU A 14 -4.48 -9.37 7.50
N PRO A 15 -5.42 -8.71 8.21
CA PRO A 15 -6.78 -8.56 7.74
C PRO A 15 -6.76 -7.82 6.39
N THR A 16 -6.95 -8.58 5.31
CA THR A 16 -6.94 -8.05 3.94
C THR A 16 -8.34 -8.03 3.36
N LEU A 17 -8.62 -7.01 2.56
CA LEU A 17 -9.84 -6.88 1.78
C LEU A 17 -9.44 -6.71 0.32
N PHE A 18 -9.90 -7.62 -0.53
CA PHE A 18 -9.77 -7.46 -1.98
C PHE A 18 -11.10 -7.02 -2.58
N ARG A 19 -11.12 -5.84 -3.21
CA ARG A 19 -12.33 -5.27 -3.80
C ARG A 19 -11.98 -4.46 -5.04
N ASP A 20 -12.74 -4.64 -6.10
CA ASP A 20 -12.63 -3.89 -7.36
C ASP A 20 -11.20 -3.89 -7.95
N GLY A 21 -10.50 -5.03 -7.84
CA GLY A 21 -9.14 -5.19 -8.34
C GLY A 21 -8.05 -4.62 -7.42
N VAL A 22 -8.41 -4.11 -6.25
CA VAL A 22 -7.51 -3.43 -5.33
C VAL A 22 -7.39 -4.22 -4.03
N LEU A 23 -6.16 -4.43 -3.57
CA LEU A 23 -5.87 -5.00 -2.27
C LEU A 23 -5.81 -3.88 -1.23
N TRP A 24 -6.54 -4.07 -0.14
CA TRP A 24 -6.54 -3.22 1.03
C TRP A 24 -6.10 -4.01 2.24
N PHE A 25 -5.31 -3.41 3.12
CA PHE A 25 -4.97 -4.01 4.39
C PHE A 25 -4.64 -2.95 5.42
N ARG A 26 -4.68 -3.33 6.68
CA ARG A 26 -4.27 -2.48 7.80
C ARG A 26 -2.89 -2.92 8.27
N ALA A 27 -1.95 -1.99 8.31
CA ALA A 27 -0.62 -2.21 8.87
C ALA A 27 -0.65 -2.18 10.40
N ASP A 28 0.40 -2.70 11.03
CA ASP A 28 0.52 -2.79 12.50
C ASP A 28 0.49 -1.42 13.19
N ASP A 29 0.97 -0.37 12.53
CA ASP A 29 0.92 1.02 13.01
C ASP A 29 -0.48 1.65 12.89
N GLY A 30 -1.46 0.89 12.38
CA GLY A 30 -2.83 1.32 12.16
C GLY A 30 -3.07 2.05 10.84
N SER A 31 -2.03 2.25 10.01
CA SER A 31 -2.16 2.82 8.67
C SER A 31 -3.01 1.93 7.77
N ILE A 32 -3.79 2.56 6.88
CA ILE A 32 -4.53 1.85 5.83
C ILE A 32 -3.65 1.82 4.59
N VAL A 33 -3.46 0.65 4.00
CA VAL A 33 -2.65 0.46 2.80
C VAL A 33 -3.53 0.00 1.66
N ARG A 34 -3.33 0.62 0.49
CA ARG A 34 -3.98 0.30 -0.78
C ARG A 34 -2.93 -0.10 -1.80
N VAL A 35 -3.14 -1.21 -2.49
CA VAL A 35 -2.27 -1.68 -3.58
C VAL A 35 -3.13 -2.03 -4.79
N ARG A 36 -2.85 -1.45 -5.96
CA ARG A 36 -3.66 -1.71 -7.17
C ARG A 36 -3.21 -2.91 -7.98
N HIS A 37 -1.92 -3.23 -8.00
CA HIS A 37 -1.44 -4.39 -8.75
C HIS A 37 -0.20 -4.97 -8.11
N TYR A 38 -0.04 -6.28 -8.24
CA TYR A 38 1.19 -6.99 -7.96
C TYR A 38 1.90 -7.27 -9.28
N LEU A 39 3.22 -7.06 -9.33
CA LEU A 39 4.08 -7.32 -10.48
C LEU A 39 4.93 -8.57 -10.16
N PRO A 40 4.48 -9.79 -10.52
CA PRO A 40 5.11 -11.03 -10.07
C PRO A 40 6.56 -11.17 -10.52
N GLU A 41 6.89 -10.71 -11.73
CA GLU A 41 8.23 -10.81 -12.31
C GLU A 41 9.28 -10.04 -11.51
N GLN A 42 8.85 -9.00 -10.79
CA GLN A 42 9.72 -8.12 -10.03
C GLN A 42 9.58 -8.34 -8.52
N ASN A 43 8.60 -9.14 -8.08
CA ASN A 43 8.19 -9.27 -6.69
C ASN A 43 7.92 -7.89 -6.03
N THR A 44 7.31 -6.98 -6.80
CA THR A 44 6.98 -5.61 -6.38
C THR A 44 5.48 -5.37 -6.47
N TYR A 45 5.03 -4.42 -5.66
CA TYR A 45 3.66 -3.95 -5.63
C TYR A 45 3.59 -2.59 -6.29
N GLY A 46 2.67 -2.41 -7.22
CA GLY A 46 2.51 -1.19 -7.99
C GLY A 46 1.32 -0.34 -7.55
N SER A 47 1.49 0.97 -7.68
CA SER A 47 0.52 2.01 -7.31
C SER A 47 0.02 1.85 -5.87
N ILE A 48 0.96 1.92 -4.93
CA ILE A 48 0.68 1.83 -3.50
C ILE A 48 0.24 3.20 -2.96
N SER A 49 -0.69 3.19 -2.01
CA SER A 49 -1.03 4.36 -1.22
C SER A 49 -1.13 3.97 0.25
N ILE A 50 -0.48 4.73 1.11
CA ILE A 50 -0.47 4.54 2.56
C ILE A 50 -1.15 5.75 3.18
N PHE A 51 -2.23 5.49 3.90
CA PHE A 51 -3.02 6.50 4.61
C PHE A 51 -2.70 6.40 6.09
N LYS A 52 -1.94 7.37 6.60
CA LYS A 52 -1.55 7.41 8.01
C LYS A 52 -2.62 8.13 8.82
N ILE A 53 -3.03 7.49 9.90
CA ILE A 53 -4.07 8.01 10.79
C ILE A 53 -3.40 8.51 12.07
N GLY A 54 -3.40 9.83 12.28
CA GLY A 54 -2.88 10.48 13.48
C GLY A 54 -4.01 11.09 14.30
N LYS A 55 -4.07 10.83 15.61
CA LYS A 55 -5.10 11.38 16.51
C LYS A 55 -6.56 11.16 16.02
N GLY A 56 -6.81 10.05 15.32
CA GLY A 56 -8.13 9.70 14.78
C GLY A 56 -8.51 10.38 13.47
N VAL A 57 -7.60 11.14 12.85
CA VAL A 57 -7.82 11.79 11.55
C VAL A 57 -6.73 11.39 10.56
N LEU A 58 -7.02 11.50 9.26
CA LEU A 58 -6.02 11.33 8.22
C LEU A 58 -4.95 12.43 8.34
N SER A 59 -3.71 12.05 8.59
CA SER A 59 -2.60 12.99 8.78
C SER A 59 -1.69 13.07 7.55
N GLU A 60 -1.47 11.93 6.88
CA GLU A 60 -0.53 11.84 5.76
C GLU A 60 -1.04 10.83 4.73
N ILE A 61 -0.86 11.14 3.44
CA ILE A 61 -1.00 10.20 2.35
C ILE A 61 0.35 10.04 1.67
N ILE A 62 0.89 8.84 1.67
CA ILE A 62 2.10 8.50 0.92
C ILE A 62 1.67 7.73 -0.32
N GLU A 63 1.92 8.29 -1.50
CA GLU A 63 1.75 7.60 -2.77
C GLU A 63 3.11 7.17 -3.30
N ALA A 64 3.20 5.96 -3.82
CA ALA A 64 4.41 5.52 -4.50
C ALA A 64 4.05 4.67 -5.72
N ARG A 65 4.86 4.79 -6.76
CA ARG A 65 4.67 4.00 -7.97
C ARG A 65 4.92 2.52 -7.70
N GLU A 66 5.96 2.22 -6.92
CA GLU A 66 6.40 0.86 -6.63
C GLU A 66 6.72 0.71 -5.14
N ALA A 67 6.50 -0.50 -4.63
CA ALA A 67 6.83 -0.89 -3.28
C ALA A 67 7.38 -2.32 -3.25
N ALA A 68 8.44 -2.53 -2.49
CA ALA A 68 9.00 -3.84 -2.19
C ALA A 68 8.95 -4.08 -0.68
N TYR A 69 8.46 -5.25 -0.27
CA TYR A 69 8.46 -5.62 1.14
C TYR A 69 9.77 -6.31 1.51
N ALA A 70 10.54 -5.70 2.41
CA ALA A 70 11.77 -6.26 2.95
C ALA A 70 11.47 -7.03 4.24
N ALA A 71 11.20 -8.33 4.12
CA ALA A 71 10.81 -9.20 5.24
C ALA A 71 11.81 -9.18 6.41
N GLY A 72 13.12 -9.10 6.12
CA GLY A 72 14.18 -9.06 7.15
C GLY A 72 14.16 -7.83 8.06
N GLY A 73 13.38 -6.79 7.72
CA GLY A 73 13.22 -5.60 8.54
C GLY A 73 11.76 -5.20 8.80
N ASN A 74 10.78 -6.04 8.42
CA ASN A 74 9.35 -5.68 8.45
C ASN A 74 9.10 -4.27 7.86
N THR A 75 9.77 -3.94 6.76
CA THR A 75 9.79 -2.57 6.20
C THR A 75 9.44 -2.58 4.73
N TRP A 76 8.61 -1.62 4.32
CA TRP A 76 8.33 -1.33 2.92
C TRP A 76 9.37 -0.35 2.36
N LYS A 77 9.95 -0.71 1.22
CA LYS A 77 10.79 0.20 0.41
C LYS A 77 9.95 0.77 -0.71
N LEU A 78 9.82 2.09 -0.76
CA LEU A 78 8.97 2.80 -1.71
C LEU A 78 9.81 3.55 -2.74
N SER A 79 9.37 3.54 -4.00
CA SER A 79 10.04 4.23 -5.12
C SER A 79 9.08 5.21 -5.80
N GLU A 80 9.62 6.33 -6.29
CA GLU A 80 8.84 7.44 -6.87
C GLU A 80 7.74 7.94 -5.91
N VAL A 81 8.18 8.37 -4.73
CA VAL A 81 7.30 8.71 -3.60
C VAL A 81 6.80 10.14 -3.69
N LYS A 82 5.51 10.33 -3.45
CA LYS A 82 4.88 11.62 -3.16
C LYS A 82 4.22 11.59 -1.79
N ILE A 83 4.44 12.62 -0.99
CA ILE A 83 3.93 12.71 0.38
C ILE A 83 3.01 13.91 0.48
N HIS A 84 1.77 13.68 0.87
CA HIS A 84 0.78 14.71 1.12
C HIS A 84 0.51 14.83 2.61
N ARG A 85 0.76 16.00 3.19
CA ARG A 85 0.52 16.28 4.59
C ARG A 85 -0.82 16.98 4.76
N MET A 86 -1.76 16.32 5.44
CA MET A 86 -3.11 16.84 5.60
C MET A 86 -3.21 17.91 6.70
N ASP A 87 -2.27 17.91 7.64
CA ASP A 87 -2.18 18.89 8.71
C ASP A 87 -1.63 20.25 8.24
N THR A 88 -0.73 20.24 7.24
CA THR A 88 -0.15 21.47 6.66
C THR A 88 -0.70 21.85 5.30
N GLY A 89 -1.29 20.91 4.56
CA GLY A 89 -1.73 21.08 3.17
C GLY A 89 -0.61 20.99 2.13
N GLU A 90 0.59 20.54 2.52
CA GLU A 90 1.76 20.42 1.63
C GLU A 90 1.74 19.12 0.81
N SER A 91 2.34 19.15 -0.38
CA SER A 91 2.44 17.99 -1.31
C SER A 91 3.68 17.99 -2.18
#